data_AF-A0A4U0F1L6-F1
#
_entry.id   AF-A0A4U0F1L6-F1
#
_cell.length_a   1.000
_cell.length_b   1.000
_cell.length_c   1.000
_cell.angle_alpha   90.00
_cell.angle_beta   90.00
_cell.angle_gamma   90.00
#
_symmetry.space_group_name_H-M   'P 1'
#
loop_
_entity.id
_entity.type
_entity.pdbx_description
1 polymer ?
#
loop_
_entity_poly.entity_id
_entity_poly.type
_entity_poly.pdbx_seq_one_letter_code
_entity_poly.pdbx_strand_id
1 'polypeptide(L)'
;MKKPILLILMLSLFVLSGCDTELISNEELTLADDPNFTVTEDIVTNENQNSTDNEVCLTTNLIAGQHHVAGTVSVKNDGENLIITYITNGDWTIEATHLSIGGCDDGSIPTTESGNPKIGHFEYHSTHSDGVNVVTYTISLDAILDEFCFAAHAEVQGPTGGETAWAEGTEFPGNSWAMYVEASLLDCDDDDGIMPV
;
A
#
# COMPACT_ATOMS: atom_id res chain seq x y z
N MET A 1 61.91 27.88 59.31
CA MET A 1 61.55 27.03 60.47
C MET A 1 60.10 26.60 60.32
N LYS A 2 59.87 25.28 60.36
CA LYS A 2 58.66 24.57 60.83
C LYS A 2 57.31 24.83 60.10
N LYS A 3 56.96 23.89 59.21
CA LYS A 3 55.58 23.40 58.95
C LYS A 3 54.99 22.81 60.27
N PRO A 4 53.67 22.53 60.48
CA PRO A 4 52.68 22.06 59.49
C PRO A 4 51.20 22.45 59.79
N ILE A 5 50.24 21.93 58.99
CA ILE A 5 48.81 21.58 59.24
C ILE A 5 48.22 21.40 57.81
N LEU A 6 48.02 20.21 57.23
CA LEU A 6 47.14 19.05 57.49
C LEU A 6 45.62 19.35 57.41
N LEU A 7 45.03 19.08 56.24
CA LEU A 7 43.63 18.63 56.04
C LEU A 7 43.56 17.97 54.63
N ILE A 8 43.71 16.65 54.51
CA ILE A 8 42.67 15.59 54.44
C ILE A 8 41.70 15.74 53.25
N LEU A 9 41.95 14.89 52.25
CA LEU A 9 41.01 13.98 51.56
C LEU A 9 39.84 14.57 50.73
N MET A 10 39.93 14.38 49.40
CA MET A 10 38.84 13.75 48.62
C MET A 10 39.38 13.36 47.25
N LEU A 11 39.69 12.06 47.13
CA LEU A 11 39.94 11.34 45.90
C LEU A 11 38.62 11.32 45.11
N SER A 12 38.40 12.31 44.24
CA SER A 12 37.32 12.28 43.26
C SER A 12 37.82 11.52 42.03
N LEU A 13 37.62 10.21 42.10
CA LEU A 13 37.62 9.32 40.95
C LEU A 13 36.49 9.80 40.02
N PHE A 14 36.81 10.62 39.01
CA PHE A 14 35.89 10.84 37.90
C PHE A 14 35.87 9.55 37.09
N VAL A 15 34.94 8.67 37.47
CA VAL A 15 34.43 7.65 36.58
C VAL A 15 33.73 8.43 35.47
N LEU A 16 34.42 8.59 34.33
CA LEU A 16 33.74 8.91 33.08
C LEU A 16 32.87 7.70 32.79
N SER A 17 31.62 7.74 33.25
CA SER A 17 30.55 6.94 32.66
C SER A 17 30.47 7.39 31.22
N GLY A 18 31.08 6.61 30.33
CA GLY A 18 30.70 6.60 28.93
C GLY A 18 29.22 6.31 28.91
N CYS A 19 28.41 7.33 28.67
CA CYS A 19 27.12 7.11 28.08
C CYS A 19 27.45 6.93 26.60
N ASP A 20 27.68 5.69 26.20
CA ASP A 20 27.35 5.34 24.82
C ASP A 20 25.88 5.76 24.70
N THR A 21 25.67 6.81 23.91
CA THR A 21 24.34 7.03 23.37
C THR A 21 24.19 5.87 22.41
N GLU A 22 23.63 4.77 22.94
CA GLU A 22 22.92 3.80 22.13
C GLU A 22 22.07 4.66 21.21
N LEU A 23 22.45 4.70 19.94
CA LEU A 23 21.60 5.24 18.92
C LEU A 23 20.33 4.40 19.05
N ILE A 24 19.31 4.99 19.65
CA ILE A 24 17.95 4.59 19.40
C ILE A 24 17.82 4.85 17.91
N SER A 25 18.16 3.85 17.11
CA SER A 25 17.64 3.69 15.78
C SER A 25 16.16 3.90 15.98
N ASN A 26 15.63 4.98 15.41
CA ASN A 26 14.21 5.13 15.22
C ASN A 26 13.69 3.75 14.83
N GLU A 27 12.82 3.19 15.65
CA GLU A 27 11.97 2.09 15.23
C GLU A 27 11.06 2.69 14.14
N GLU A 28 11.65 2.83 12.95
CA GLU A 28 10.94 2.73 11.70
C GLU A 28 10.27 1.37 11.76
N LEU A 29 8.94 1.41 11.80
CA LEU A 29 8.08 0.25 11.91
C LEU A 29 8.36 -0.64 10.70
N THR A 30 9.34 -1.54 10.82
CA THR A 30 9.55 -2.59 9.85
C THR A 30 8.29 -3.44 9.85
N LEU A 31 7.49 -3.30 8.80
CA LEU A 31 6.59 -4.36 8.36
C LEU A 31 7.41 -5.65 8.44
N ALA A 32 7.00 -6.57 9.31
CA ALA A 32 7.53 -7.92 9.22
C ALA A 32 7.31 -8.37 7.77
N ASP A 33 8.34 -8.90 7.12
CA ASP A 33 8.23 -9.60 5.85
C ASP A 33 7.11 -10.65 6.02
N ASP A 34 5.88 -10.32 5.63
CA ASP A 34 4.85 -11.32 5.40
C ASP A 34 5.32 -12.06 4.16
N PRO A 35 5.67 -13.36 4.24
CA PRO A 35 6.20 -14.07 3.10
C PRO A 35 5.21 -14.14 1.93
N ASN A 36 3.94 -13.78 2.13
CA ASN A 36 2.89 -13.90 1.14
C ASN A 36 2.66 -12.62 0.33
N PHE A 37 3.23 -11.47 0.74
CA PHE A 37 3.14 -10.26 -0.09
C PHE A 37 4.30 -9.29 0.10
N THR A 38 4.51 -8.45 -0.92
CA THR A 38 5.41 -7.30 -0.85
C THR A 38 4.72 -6.06 -1.40
N VAL A 39 5.15 -4.89 -0.93
CA VAL A 39 4.69 -3.58 -1.43
C VAL A 39 5.91 -2.79 -1.86
N THR A 40 5.86 -2.24 -3.08
CA THR A 40 6.88 -1.32 -3.59
C THR A 40 6.25 -0.01 -4.02
N GLU A 41 7.04 1.06 -3.98
CA GLU A 41 6.64 2.39 -4.41
C GLU A 41 7.65 2.95 -5.42
N ASP A 42 7.17 3.81 -6.32
CA ASP A 42 8.00 4.49 -7.31
C ASP A 42 7.45 5.89 -7.62
N ILE A 43 8.31 6.72 -8.20
CA ILE A 43 7.98 8.04 -8.75
C ILE A 43 8.30 8.00 -10.25
N VAL A 44 7.28 7.74 -11.07
CA VAL A 44 7.40 7.76 -12.53
C VAL A 44 7.15 9.17 -13.03
N THR A 45 8.22 9.83 -13.49
CA THR A 45 8.09 11.03 -14.33
C THR A 45 7.96 10.58 -15.78
N ASN A 46 7.22 11.32 -16.62
CA ASN A 46 6.88 10.96 -18.01
C ASN A 46 8.07 10.87 -18.99
N GLU A 47 9.18 10.23 -18.62
CA GLU A 47 10.27 9.84 -19.50
C GLU A 47 10.57 8.35 -19.27
N ASN A 48 10.17 7.54 -20.26
CA ASN A 48 10.30 6.08 -20.35
C ASN A 48 9.13 5.27 -19.75
N GLN A 49 7.94 5.38 -20.36
CA GLN A 49 7.07 4.21 -20.46
C GLN A 49 7.74 3.19 -21.40
N ASN A 50 8.78 2.51 -20.92
CA ASN A 50 9.20 1.28 -21.56
C ASN A 50 8.13 0.26 -21.19
N SER A 51 7.13 0.18 -22.07
CA SER A 51 6.04 -0.78 -21.99
C SER A 51 6.65 -2.15 -22.21
N THR A 52 7.11 -2.78 -21.12
CA THR A 52 7.19 -4.23 -21.11
C THR A 52 5.75 -4.68 -21.25
N ASP A 53 5.45 -5.24 -22.42
CA ASP A 53 4.20 -5.90 -22.76
C ASP A 53 3.94 -6.93 -21.66
N ASN A 54 3.18 -6.50 -20.67
CA ASN A 54 2.82 -7.24 -19.48
C ASN A 54 1.31 -7.27 -19.59
N GLU A 55 0.80 -8.43 -19.99
CA GLU A 55 -0.62 -8.68 -20.11
C GLU A 55 -1.32 -8.28 -18.81
N VAL A 56 -2.12 -7.23 -18.89
CA VAL A 56 -2.91 -6.71 -17.78
C VAL A 56 -4.28 -7.36 -17.90
N CYS A 57 -4.67 -8.13 -16.91
CA CYS A 57 -5.95 -8.85 -16.90
C CYS A 57 -7.12 -7.86 -16.79
N LEU A 58 -6.94 -6.85 -15.95
CA LEU A 58 -7.97 -5.89 -15.62
C LEU A 58 -7.33 -4.53 -15.33
N THR A 59 -7.94 -3.47 -15.86
CA THR A 59 -7.64 -2.09 -15.46
C THR A 59 -8.95 -1.39 -15.15
N THR A 60 -8.97 -0.69 -14.03
CA THR A 60 -10.08 0.18 -13.63
C THR A 60 -9.58 1.55 -13.20
N ASN A 61 -10.45 2.55 -13.23
CA ASN A 61 -10.09 3.90 -12.79
C ASN A 61 -9.88 3.95 -11.27
N LEU A 62 -8.99 4.82 -10.82
CA LEU A 62 -8.89 5.22 -9.43
C LEU A 62 -9.65 6.55 -9.25
N ILE A 63 -10.82 6.49 -8.61
CA ILE A 63 -11.75 7.63 -8.49
C ILE A 63 -11.56 8.31 -7.14
N ALA A 64 -11.01 9.52 -7.17
CA ALA A 64 -10.86 10.41 -6.01
C ALA A 64 -12.10 11.28 -5.80
N GLY A 65 -12.49 11.48 -4.53
CA GLY A 65 -13.54 12.41 -4.14
C GLY A 65 -14.88 12.18 -4.86
N GLN A 66 -15.21 10.92 -5.17
CA GLN A 66 -16.42 10.46 -5.91
C GLN A 66 -16.51 10.85 -7.39
N HIS A 67 -15.66 11.75 -7.91
CA HIS A 67 -15.90 12.38 -9.22
C HIS A 67 -14.66 12.55 -10.10
N HIS A 68 -13.45 12.38 -9.55
CA HIS A 68 -12.22 12.66 -10.27
C HIS A 68 -11.44 11.39 -10.57
N VAL A 69 -11.16 11.12 -11.84
CA VAL A 69 -10.21 10.07 -12.23
C VAL A 69 -8.80 10.54 -11.88
N ALA A 70 -8.31 10.13 -10.71
CA ALA A 70 -6.98 10.45 -10.21
C ALA A 70 -5.90 9.52 -10.77
N GLY A 71 -6.29 8.38 -11.33
CA GLY A 71 -5.35 7.34 -11.74
C GLY A 71 -6.04 6.09 -12.24
N THR A 72 -5.33 4.97 -12.19
CA THR A 72 -5.81 3.62 -12.49
C THR A 72 -5.32 2.63 -11.45
N VAL A 73 -6.10 1.56 -11.24
CA VAL A 73 -5.67 0.34 -10.58
C VAL A 73 -5.67 -0.76 -11.62
N SER A 74 -4.56 -1.50 -11.73
CA SER A 74 -4.40 -2.60 -12.68
C SER A 74 -4.07 -3.90 -11.95
N VAL A 75 -4.51 -5.01 -12.55
CA VAL A 75 -4.30 -6.37 -12.08
C VAL A 75 -3.52 -7.13 -13.14
N LYS A 76 -2.46 -7.80 -12.72
CA LYS A 76 -1.67 -8.71 -13.55
C LYS A 76 -1.47 -10.03 -12.81
N ASN A 77 -1.47 -11.13 -13.54
CA ASN A 77 -0.97 -12.42 -13.08
C ASN A 77 0.36 -12.70 -13.80
N ASP A 78 1.43 -13.01 -13.07
CA ASP A 78 2.73 -13.37 -13.67
C ASP A 78 3.03 -14.88 -13.67
N GLY A 79 2.06 -15.69 -13.27
CA GLY A 79 2.14 -17.14 -13.13
C GLY A 79 2.52 -17.62 -11.72
N GLU A 80 3.01 -16.75 -10.84
CA GLU A 80 3.34 -17.05 -9.44
C GLU A 80 2.62 -16.11 -8.47
N ASN A 81 2.43 -14.85 -8.87
CA ASN A 81 1.87 -13.79 -8.06
C ASN A 81 0.76 -13.02 -8.80
N LEU A 82 -0.20 -12.55 -8.01
CA LEU A 82 -1.09 -11.47 -8.38
C LEU A 82 -0.39 -10.13 -8.10
N ILE A 83 -0.33 -9.28 -9.12
CA ILE A 83 0.28 -7.95 -9.06
C ILE A 83 -0.83 -6.91 -9.17
N ILE A 84 -1.03 -6.11 -8.13
CA ILE A 84 -1.98 -4.99 -8.11
C ILE A 84 -1.19 -3.68 -8.10
N THR A 85 -1.36 -2.87 -9.15
CA THR A 85 -0.62 -1.61 -9.30
C THR A 85 -1.57 -0.42 -9.33
N TYR A 86 -1.36 0.51 -8.39
CA TYR A 86 -1.95 1.84 -8.37
C TYR A 86 -1.03 2.79 -9.14
N ILE A 87 -1.57 3.56 -10.08
CA ILE A 87 -0.85 4.60 -10.81
C ILE A 87 -1.70 5.87 -10.79
N THR A 88 -1.15 6.99 -10.32
CA THR A 88 -1.83 8.29 -10.38
C THR A 88 -1.40 9.11 -11.61
N ASN A 89 -2.30 9.96 -12.09
CA ASN A 89 -2.12 10.81 -13.27
C ASN A 89 -1.75 12.25 -12.89
N GLY A 90 -0.98 12.93 -13.72
CA GLY A 90 -0.74 14.37 -13.59
C GLY A 90 -0.11 14.75 -12.25
N ASP A 91 -0.75 15.67 -11.52
CA ASP A 91 -0.26 16.20 -10.24
C ASP A 91 -0.78 15.42 -9.01
N TRP A 92 -1.36 14.23 -9.21
CA TRP A 92 -1.84 13.39 -8.12
C TRP A 92 -0.72 12.52 -7.55
N THR A 93 -0.64 12.44 -6.23
CA THR A 93 0.29 11.55 -5.51
C THR A 93 -0.47 10.67 -4.51
N ILE A 94 0.16 9.59 -4.08
CA ILE A 94 -0.40 8.60 -3.16
C ILE A 94 0.29 8.75 -1.80
N GLU A 95 -0.49 8.95 -0.74
CA GLU A 95 0.02 9.08 0.64
C GLU A 95 -0.11 7.76 1.41
N ALA A 96 -1.20 7.02 1.16
CA ALA A 96 -1.42 5.69 1.75
C ALA A 96 -2.29 4.83 0.84
N THR A 97 -2.13 3.51 0.94
CA THR A 97 -2.98 2.53 0.25
C THR A 97 -3.49 1.48 1.23
N HIS A 98 -4.72 1.02 0.99
CA HIS A 98 -5.37 -0.04 1.73
C HIS A 98 -6.05 -0.97 0.70
N LEU A 99 -5.67 -2.24 0.72
CA LEU A 99 -6.13 -3.26 -0.20
C LEU A 99 -6.61 -4.48 0.60
N SER A 100 -7.79 -4.97 0.24
CA SER A 100 -8.31 -6.24 0.72
C SER A 100 -8.77 -7.10 -0.45
N ILE A 101 -8.48 -8.39 -0.44
CA ILE A 101 -8.83 -9.36 -1.48
C ILE A 101 -9.50 -10.57 -0.84
N GLY A 102 -10.57 -11.06 -1.45
CA GLY A 102 -11.21 -12.29 -1.02
C GLY A 102 -12.39 -12.69 -1.91
N GLY A 103 -13.18 -13.67 -1.50
CA GLY A 103 -14.38 -14.03 -2.24
C GLY A 103 -15.43 -12.90 -2.21
N CYS A 104 -16.13 -12.70 -3.32
CA CYS A 104 -17.12 -11.64 -3.44
C CYS A 104 -18.31 -11.77 -2.46
N ASP A 105 -18.68 -13.00 -2.11
CA ASP A 105 -19.85 -13.31 -1.26
C ASP A 105 -19.50 -14.05 0.05
N ASP A 106 -18.21 -14.27 0.34
CA ASP A 106 -17.80 -15.08 1.48
C ASP A 106 -17.54 -14.28 2.77
N GLY A 107 -17.59 -12.94 2.67
CA GLY A 107 -17.36 -12.03 3.78
C GLY A 107 -15.89 -11.86 4.17
N SER A 108 -14.96 -12.24 3.29
CA SER A 108 -13.51 -12.07 3.50
C SER A 108 -13.12 -10.60 3.59
N ILE A 109 -13.70 -9.73 2.75
CA ILE A 109 -13.45 -8.30 2.83
C ILE A 109 -14.10 -7.74 4.12
N PRO A 110 -13.32 -7.14 5.04
CA PRO A 110 -13.85 -6.68 6.33
C PRO A 110 -14.90 -5.57 6.16
N THR A 111 -16.14 -5.85 6.58
CA THR A 111 -17.25 -4.89 6.54
C THR A 111 -17.90 -4.70 7.91
N THR A 112 -18.65 -3.60 8.06
CA THR A 112 -19.57 -3.33 9.17
C THR A 112 -20.89 -4.10 8.97
N GLU A 113 -21.73 -4.18 10.01
CA GLU A 113 -23.06 -4.81 9.88
C GLU A 113 -23.95 -4.11 8.83
N SER A 114 -23.73 -2.82 8.58
CA SER A 114 -24.43 -2.07 7.53
C SER A 114 -23.81 -2.22 6.14
N GLY A 115 -22.71 -2.96 6.00
CA GLY A 115 -22.03 -3.24 4.72
C GLY A 115 -20.84 -2.34 4.38
N ASN A 116 -20.66 -1.19 5.05
CA ASN A 116 -19.52 -0.31 4.75
C ASN A 116 -18.19 -1.04 5.06
N PRO A 117 -17.15 -0.92 4.22
CA PRO A 117 -15.86 -1.54 4.47
C PRO A 117 -15.16 -0.92 5.69
N LYS A 118 -14.40 -1.74 6.41
CA LYS A 118 -13.55 -1.36 7.54
C LYS A 118 -12.11 -1.20 7.05
N ILE A 119 -11.81 -0.08 6.41
CA ILE A 119 -10.52 0.20 5.75
C ILE A 119 -9.32 -0.08 6.66
N GLY A 120 -9.36 0.34 7.93
CA GLY A 120 -8.28 0.09 8.90
C GLY A 120 -8.12 -1.37 9.35
N HIS A 121 -8.89 -2.29 8.77
CA HIS A 121 -8.77 -3.74 8.96
C HIS A 121 -8.39 -4.48 7.67
N PHE A 122 -8.15 -3.76 6.56
CA PHE A 122 -7.68 -4.38 5.33
C PHE A 122 -6.29 -4.98 5.56
N GLU A 123 -6.06 -6.17 5.04
CA GLU A 123 -4.90 -7.00 5.33
C GLU A 123 -3.62 -6.51 4.63
N TYR A 124 -3.76 -5.81 3.50
CA TYR A 124 -2.65 -5.21 2.79
C TYR A 124 -2.75 -3.69 2.89
N HIS A 125 -1.80 -3.03 3.56
CA HIS A 125 -1.82 -1.58 3.67
C HIS A 125 -0.40 -1.02 3.86
N SER A 126 -0.16 0.18 3.36
CA SER A 126 1.10 0.88 3.53
C SER A 126 0.92 2.40 3.46
N THR A 127 1.82 3.12 4.12
CA THR A 127 2.03 4.56 3.92
C THR A 127 3.19 4.76 2.95
N HIS A 128 3.18 5.87 2.21
CA HIS A 128 4.12 6.12 1.12
C HIS A 128 4.90 7.41 1.29
N SER A 129 6.08 7.47 0.68
CA SER A 129 6.91 8.68 0.67
C SER A 129 6.26 9.82 -0.14
N ASP A 130 6.61 11.05 0.20
CA ASP A 130 6.13 12.24 -0.54
C ASP A 130 6.44 12.13 -2.04
N GLY A 131 5.41 12.36 -2.88
CA GLY A 131 5.56 12.39 -4.33
C GLY A 131 5.38 11.06 -5.05
N VAL A 132 5.15 9.96 -4.31
CA VAL A 132 4.85 8.64 -4.89
C VAL A 132 3.62 8.72 -5.79
N ASN A 133 3.74 8.17 -7.00
CA ASN A 133 2.64 8.08 -7.96
C ASN A 133 2.43 6.68 -8.53
N VAL A 134 3.26 5.71 -8.12
CA VAL A 134 3.09 4.29 -8.41
C VAL A 134 3.27 3.49 -7.12
N VAL A 135 2.33 2.62 -6.83
CA VAL A 135 2.41 1.65 -5.72
C VAL A 135 2.04 0.28 -6.26
N THR A 136 2.87 -0.74 -6.00
CA THR A 136 2.65 -2.10 -6.47
C THR A 136 2.62 -3.07 -5.31
N TYR A 137 1.52 -3.81 -5.18
CA TYR A 137 1.40 -4.97 -4.32
C TYR A 137 1.69 -6.22 -5.15
N THR A 138 2.57 -7.09 -4.65
CA THR A 138 2.83 -8.43 -5.23
C THR A 138 2.40 -9.46 -4.19
N ILE A 139 1.41 -10.28 -4.51
CA ILE A 139 0.75 -11.20 -3.57
C ILE A 139 0.80 -12.60 -4.17
N SER A 140 1.21 -13.59 -3.38
CA SER A 140 1.29 -14.98 -3.85
C SER A 140 -0.10 -15.51 -4.28
N LEU A 141 -0.17 -16.18 -5.43
CA LEU A 141 -1.43 -16.79 -5.91
C LEU A 141 -1.96 -17.89 -4.98
N ASP A 142 -1.09 -18.49 -4.14
CA ASP A 142 -1.52 -19.48 -3.15
C ASP A 142 -2.55 -18.92 -2.14
N ALA A 143 -2.62 -17.59 -2.01
CA ALA A 143 -3.56 -16.89 -1.14
C ALA A 143 -4.83 -16.41 -1.87
N ILE A 144 -4.95 -16.61 -3.18
CA ILE A 144 -5.98 -16.00 -4.03
C ILE A 144 -6.90 -17.06 -4.64
N LEU A 145 -8.20 -16.75 -4.69
CA LEU A 145 -9.20 -17.58 -5.37
C LEU A 145 -9.22 -17.28 -6.88
N ASP A 146 -9.65 -18.23 -7.70
CA ASP A 146 -9.78 -18.03 -9.16
C ASP A 146 -10.71 -16.85 -9.49
N GLU A 147 -11.89 -16.81 -8.86
CA GLU A 147 -12.81 -15.67 -8.85
C GLU A 147 -12.67 -14.94 -7.52
N PHE A 148 -12.39 -13.64 -7.56
CA PHE A 148 -12.17 -12.85 -6.37
C PHE A 148 -12.71 -11.44 -6.53
N CYS A 149 -12.91 -10.79 -5.39
CA CYS A 149 -13.19 -9.39 -5.28
C CYS A 149 -12.04 -8.70 -4.57
N PHE A 150 -11.74 -7.47 -4.97
CA PHE A 150 -10.80 -6.64 -4.26
C PHE A 150 -11.33 -5.24 -3.99
N ALA A 151 -10.98 -4.72 -2.82
CA ALA A 151 -11.31 -3.40 -2.34
C ALA A 151 -10.02 -2.58 -2.29
N ALA A 152 -9.79 -1.76 -3.32
CA ALA A 152 -8.59 -0.94 -3.47
C ALA A 152 -8.90 0.51 -3.11
N HIS A 153 -8.42 0.94 -1.95
CA HIS A 153 -8.59 2.29 -1.41
C HIS A 153 -7.24 3.01 -1.33
N ALA A 154 -7.23 4.30 -1.62
CA ALA A 154 -6.05 5.14 -1.50
C ALA A 154 -6.38 6.49 -0.83
N GLU A 155 -5.44 7.00 -0.05
CA GLU A 155 -5.38 8.40 0.35
C GLU A 155 -4.46 9.11 -0.64
N VAL A 156 -4.99 10.11 -1.34
CA VAL A 156 -4.30 10.77 -2.45
C VAL A 156 -4.26 12.27 -2.25
N GLN A 157 -3.19 12.91 -2.71
CA GLN A 157 -3.06 14.36 -2.71
C GLN A 157 -3.18 14.86 -4.14
N GLY A 158 -4.18 15.72 -4.39
CA GLY A 158 -4.45 16.30 -5.71
C GLY A 158 -4.29 17.81 -5.75
N PRO A 159 -4.66 18.45 -6.87
CA PRO A 159 -4.52 19.91 -7.06
C PRO A 159 -5.30 20.76 -6.05
N THR A 160 -6.37 20.21 -5.47
CA THR A 160 -7.28 20.93 -4.56
C THR A 160 -7.10 20.56 -3.09
N GLY A 161 -6.24 19.59 -2.77
CA GLY A 161 -6.10 19.04 -1.42
C GLY A 161 -6.05 17.51 -1.40
N GLY A 162 -5.98 16.97 -0.18
CA GLY A 162 -6.09 15.54 0.06
C GLY A 162 -7.52 15.04 -0.15
N GLU A 163 -7.65 13.88 -0.77
CA GLU A 163 -8.90 13.18 -1.06
C GLU A 163 -8.74 11.68 -0.77
N THR A 164 -9.85 10.98 -0.58
CA THR A 164 -9.84 9.51 -0.64
C THR A 164 -10.21 9.06 -2.04
N ALA A 165 -9.69 7.90 -2.45
CA ALA A 165 -9.94 7.31 -3.74
C ALA A 165 -10.24 5.82 -3.65
N TRP A 166 -11.05 5.34 -4.59
CA TRP A 166 -11.41 3.92 -4.73
C TRP A 166 -11.20 3.46 -6.16
N ALA A 167 -10.75 2.22 -6.34
CA ALA A 167 -10.87 1.55 -7.63
C ALA A 167 -12.36 1.52 -8.04
N GLU A 168 -12.65 1.95 -9.27
CA GLU A 168 -14.01 2.02 -9.79
C GLU A 168 -14.56 0.61 -9.97
N GLY A 169 -15.76 0.36 -9.45
CA GLY A 169 -16.40 -0.93 -9.48
C GLY A 169 -17.80 -0.88 -8.90
N THR A 170 -18.21 -1.96 -8.26
CA THR A 170 -19.52 -2.08 -7.61
C THR A 170 -19.48 -1.43 -6.23
N GLU A 171 -20.51 -0.65 -5.89
CA GLU A 171 -20.61 -0.03 -4.57
C GLU A 171 -20.81 -1.09 -3.48
N PHE A 172 -20.08 -0.95 -2.37
CA PHE A 172 -20.37 -1.71 -1.16
C PHE A 172 -21.78 -1.38 -0.65
N PRO A 173 -22.48 -2.35 -0.06
CA PRO A 173 -23.71 -2.05 0.67
C PRO A 173 -23.44 -1.05 1.80
N GLY A 174 -24.44 -0.23 2.13
CA GLY A 174 -24.35 0.71 3.24
C GLY A 174 -24.61 2.15 2.82
N ASN A 175 -23.96 3.09 3.50
CA ASN A 175 -24.15 4.52 3.30
C ASN A 175 -22.79 5.21 3.17
N SER A 176 -21.98 4.69 2.24
CA SER A 176 -20.71 5.24 1.79
C SER A 176 -20.63 5.09 0.26
N TRP A 177 -19.60 5.64 -0.36
CA TRP A 177 -19.33 5.52 -1.79
C TRP A 177 -18.17 4.55 -2.08
N ALA A 178 -17.82 3.71 -1.10
CA ALA A 178 -16.76 2.74 -1.25
C ALA A 178 -17.14 1.70 -2.31
N MET A 179 -16.15 1.26 -3.08
CA MET A 179 -16.35 0.32 -4.17
C MET A 179 -15.42 -0.89 -4.02
N TYR A 180 -15.85 -2.02 -4.57
CA TYR A 180 -15.01 -3.18 -4.82
C TYR A 180 -15.09 -3.56 -6.29
N VAL A 181 -14.13 -4.37 -6.72
CA VAL A 181 -14.01 -4.79 -8.11
C VAL A 181 -14.02 -6.31 -8.15
N GLU A 182 -14.88 -6.86 -8.99
CA GLU A 182 -14.93 -8.29 -9.31
C GLU A 182 -13.88 -8.60 -10.38
N ALA A 183 -13.10 -9.66 -10.18
CA ALA A 183 -12.02 -10.06 -11.08
C ALA A 183 -11.87 -11.58 -11.13
N SER A 184 -11.27 -12.08 -12.20
CA SER A 184 -10.93 -13.50 -12.37
C SER A 184 -9.48 -13.65 -12.79
N LEU A 185 -8.79 -14.66 -12.26
CA LEU A 185 -7.46 -15.06 -12.75
C LEU A 185 -7.50 -15.53 -14.20
N LEU A 186 -8.65 -15.99 -14.69
CA LEU A 186 -8.83 -16.41 -16.09
C LEU A 186 -8.78 -15.24 -17.06
N ASP A 187 -9.15 -14.03 -16.62
CA ASP A 187 -9.09 -12.82 -17.45
C ASP A 187 -7.63 -12.45 -17.81
N CYS A 188 -6.65 -13.09 -17.15
CA CYS A 188 -5.22 -12.92 -17.40
C CYS A 188 -4.66 -13.86 -18.47
N ASP A 189 -5.41 -14.89 -18.87
CA ASP A 189 -4.95 -16.02 -19.69
C ASP A 189 -5.62 -16.04 -21.08
N ASP A 190 -6.32 -14.98 -21.48
CA ASP A 190 -7.00 -14.87 -22.77
C ASP A 190 -6.00 -14.66 -23.92
N ASP A 191 -5.29 -15.75 -24.26
CA ASP A 191 -4.61 -15.94 -25.54
C ASP A 191 -5.61 -15.66 -26.67
N ASP A 192 -5.28 -14.64 -27.46
CA ASP A 192 -5.90 -14.23 -28.71
C ASP A 192 -6.57 -15.39 -29.48
N GLY A 193 -7.91 -15.45 -29.44
CA GLY A 193 -8.68 -15.79 -30.62
C GLY A 193 -9.83 -16.77 -30.46
N ILE A 194 -11.04 -16.25 -30.24
CA ILE A 194 -12.22 -16.53 -31.10
C ILE A 194 -13.11 -15.27 -31.11
N MET A 195 -13.19 -14.58 -32.25
CA MET A 195 -14.32 -13.66 -32.50
C MET A 195 -15.61 -14.48 -32.74
N PRO A 196 -16.72 -14.21 -32.05
CA PRO A 196 -18.00 -14.83 -32.41
C PRO A 196 -18.51 -14.21 -33.71
N VAL A 197 -18.85 -15.10 -34.65
CA VAL A 197 -19.45 -14.85 -35.97
C VAL A 197 -20.84 -14.21 -35.91
#